data_AF-M7SFV0-F1
#
_entry.id   AF-M7SFV0-F1
#
_cell.length_a   1.000
_cell.length_b   1.000
_cell.length_c   1.000
_cell.angle_alpha   90.00
_cell.angle_beta   90.00
_cell.angle_gamma   90.00
#
_symmetry.space_group_name_H-M   'P 1'
#
loop_
_entity.id
_entity.type
_entity.pdbx_description
1 polymer ?
#
loop_
_entity_poly.entity_id
_entity_poly.type
_entity_poly.pdbx_seq_one_letter_code
_entity_poly.pdbx_strand_id
1 'polypeptide(L)'
;MNINITGIGTYVINKQPPNKQIWLSSPISGPKRFDYVIVSDGQHQKEGTATGGWVYLRDGATLNEILNEETGIDPEGPPLDSVDI
;
A
#
# COMPACT_ATOMS: atom_id res chain seq x y z
N MET A 1 9.80 9.51 2.79
CA MET A 1 9.51 8.95 4.13
C MET A 1 10.29 7.67 4.27
N ASN A 2 11.05 7.52 5.36
CA ASN A 2 11.77 6.28 5.65
C ASN A 2 11.04 5.57 6.78
N ILE A 3 10.82 4.26 6.63
CA ILE A 3 10.23 3.40 7.66
C ILE A 3 11.26 2.32 7.96
N ASN A 4 11.71 2.25 9.21
CA ASN A 4 12.63 1.21 9.65
C ASN A 4 11.83 0.16 10.42
N ILE A 5 11.95 -1.10 9.99
CA ILE A 5 11.30 -2.23 10.66
C ILE A 5 12.40 -3.16 11.16
N THR A 6 12.47 -3.31 12.48
CA THR A 6 13.45 -4.16 13.16
C THR A 6 13.34 -5.60 12.64
N GLY A 7 14.48 -6.16 12.21
CA GLY A 7 14.54 -7.52 11.68
C GLY A 7 14.22 -7.66 10.18
N ILE A 8 13.74 -6.60 9.52
CA ILE A 8 13.44 -6.61 8.07
C ILE A 8 14.37 -5.67 7.32
N GLY A 9 14.37 -4.38 7.66
CA GLY A 9 15.17 -3.38 6.96
C GLY A 9 14.49 -2.02 6.85
N THR A 10 15.00 -1.19 5.93
CA THR A 10 14.49 0.17 5.71
C THR A 10 13.70 0.25 4.40
N TYR A 11 12.45 0.69 4.52
CA TYR A 11 11.57 1.02 3.42
C TYR A 11 11.66 2.51 3.13
N VAL A 12 11.67 2.88 1.85
CA VAL A 12 11.61 4.28 1.41
C VAL A 12 10.36 4.50 0.59
N ILE A 13 9.48 5.38 1.06
CA ILE A 13 8.27 5.79 0.35
C ILE A 13 8.43 7.23 -0.10
N ASN A 14 8.27 7.47 -1.40
CA ASN A 14 8.40 8.78 -2.00
C ASN A 14 7.17 9.14 -2.84
N LYS A 15 6.68 10.37 -2.70
CA LYS A 15 5.65 10.90 -3.59
C LYS A 15 6.32 11.46 -4.83
N GLN A 16 5.75 11.21 -6.00
CA GLN A 16 6.21 11.73 -7.29
C GLN A 16 5.10 12.58 -7.90
N PRO A 17 4.96 13.86 -7.48
CA PRO A 17 3.86 14.72 -7.92
C PRO A 17 3.72 14.88 -9.44
N PRO A 18 4.80 15.04 -10.24
CA PRO A 18 4.68 15.19 -11.69
C PRO A 18 3.98 14.00 -12.37
N ASN A 19 4.25 12.78 -11.87
CA ASN A 19 3.70 11.56 -12.45
C ASN A 19 2.42 11.09 -11.74
N LYS A 20 2.02 11.76 -10.65
CA LYS A 20 0.94 11.32 -9.75
C LYS A 20 1.15 9.90 -9.21
N GLN A 21 2.41 9.58 -8.88
CA GLN A 21 2.81 8.25 -8.44
C GLN A 21 3.29 8.25 -6.98
N ILE A 22 3.28 7.06 -6.39
CA ILE A 22 4.06 6.73 -5.21
C ILE A 22 5.15 5.74 -5.61
N TRP A 23 6.38 5.99 -5.16
CA TRP A 23 7.50 5.07 -5.33
C TRP A 23 7.84 4.43 -3.99
N LEU A 24 7.97 3.11 -4.01
CA LEU A 24 8.43 2.30 -2.89
C LEU A 24 9.82 1.78 -3.22
N SER A 25 10.74 1.86 -2.27
CA SER A 25 11.95 1.03 -2.22
C SER A 25 11.77 0.07 -1.04
N SER A 26 11.52 -1.21 -1.34
CA SER A 26 11.47 -2.28 -0.34
C SER A 26 12.85 -2.92 -0.19
N PRO A 27 13.30 -3.26 1.04
CA PRO A 27 14.48 -4.08 1.25
C PRO A 27 14.28 -5.55 0.82
N ILE A 28 13.03 -6.00 0.60
CA ILE A 28 12.68 -7.36 0.20
C ILE A 28 12.46 -7.46 -1.31
N SER A 29 11.56 -6.64 -1.86
CA SER A 29 11.13 -6.74 -3.26
C SER A 29 11.72 -5.68 -4.20
N GLY A 30 12.54 -4.77 -3.67
CA GLY A 30 13.18 -3.70 -4.43
C GLY A 30 12.21 -2.57 -4.81
N PRO A 31 12.51 -1.80 -5.89
CA PRO A 31 11.74 -0.62 -6.25
C PRO A 31 10.42 -0.96 -6.98
N LYS A 32 9.33 -0.30 -6.59
CA LYS A 32 8.01 -0.37 -7.25
C LYS A 32 7.39 1.02 -7.40
N ARG A 33 6.56 1.19 -8.44
CA ARG A 33 5.90 2.46 -8.77
C ARG A 33 4.39 2.22 -8.82
N PHE A 34 3.64 2.98 -8.05
CA PHE A 34 2.21 2.81 -7.89
C PHE A 34 1.47 4.00 -8.49
N ASP A 35 0.40 3.69 -9.20
CA ASP A 35 -0.54 4.66 -9.77
C ASP A 35 -1.85 4.58 -8.99
N TYR A 36 -2.53 5.72 -8.82
CA TYR A 36 -3.84 5.73 -8.16
C TYR A 36 -4.93 5.31 -9.14
N VAL A 37 -5.62 4.21 -8.83
CA VAL A 37 -6.67 3.61 -9.66
C VAL A 37 -7.98 3.64 -8.89
N ILE A 38 -9.06 4.02 -9.56
CA ILE A 38 -10.42 3.93 -9.00
C ILE A 38 -10.86 2.47 -9.06
N VAL A 39 -11.11 1.87 -7.90
CA VAL A 39 -11.63 0.51 -7.75
C VAL A 39 -13.15 0.62 -7.58
N SER A 40 -13.89 -0.04 -8.46
CA SER A 40 -15.35 -0.06 -8.43
C SER A 40 -15.84 -1.45 -8.03
N ASP A 41 -16.36 -1.59 -6.81
CA ASP A 41 -17.00 -2.85 -6.37
C ASP A 41 -18.39 -2.98 -7.01
N GLY A 42 -18.44 -3.53 -8.22
CA GLY A 42 -19.67 -4.11 -8.79
C GLY A 42 -20.79 -3.16 -9.25
N GLN A 43 -21.69 -3.71 -10.06
CA GLN A 43 -22.74 -3.04 -10.85
C GLN A 43 -23.91 -2.41 -10.05
N HIS A 44 -23.78 -2.14 -8.75
CA HIS A 44 -24.82 -1.50 -7.94
C HIS A 44 -24.30 -0.19 -7.33
N GLN A 45 -23.89 0.74 -8.22
CA GLN A 45 -23.37 2.05 -7.85
C GLN A 45 -24.48 2.93 -7.27
N LYS A 46 -24.34 3.29 -6.00
CA LYS A 46 -24.82 4.59 -5.52
C LYS A 46 -23.71 5.60 -5.83
N GLU A 47 -24.07 6.76 -6.38
CA GLU A 47 -23.13 7.87 -6.56
C GLU A 47 -22.39 8.13 -5.23
N GLY A 48 -21.06 8.09 -5.24
CA GLY A 48 -20.22 8.35 -4.06
C GLY A 48 -19.56 7.14 -3.39
N THR A 49 -19.73 5.91 -3.89
CA THR A 49 -19.10 4.70 -3.29
C THR A 49 -17.81 4.24 -3.98
N ALA A 50 -17.30 4.96 -4.98
CA ALA A 50 -16.05 4.59 -5.65
C ALA A 50 -14.87 4.82 -4.70
N THR A 51 -14.17 3.74 -4.35
CA THR A 51 -12.91 3.79 -3.60
C THR A 51 -11.74 3.82 -4.58
N GLY A 52 -10.57 4.30 -4.15
CA GLY A 52 -9.37 4.25 -4.99
C GLY A 52 -8.19 3.68 -4.23
N GLY A 53 -7.29 3.05 -4.96
CA GLY A 53 -6.13 2.35 -4.41
C GLY A 53 -4.85 2.67 -5.18
N TRP A 54 -3.71 2.52 -4.50
CA TRP A 54 -2.38 2.63 -5.12
C TRP A 54 -1.98 1.26 -5.67
N VAL A 55 -1.96 1.12 -7.00
CA VAL A 55 -1.78 -0.16 -7.70
C VAL A 55 -0.47 -0.17 -8.46
N TYR A 56 0.31 -1.24 -8.31
CA TYR A 56 1.46 -1.51 -9.16
C TYR A 56 0.97 -2.13 -10.47
N LEU A 57 0.93 -1.33 -11.53
CA LEU A 57 0.32 -1.72 -12.81
C LEU A 57 1.01 -2.90 -13.52
N ARG A 58 2.18 -3.37 -13.04
CA ARG A 58 2.89 -4.49 -13.66
C ARG A 58 2.25 -5.84 -13.35
N ASP A 59 1.81 -6.03 -12.11
CA ASP A 59 1.26 -7.30 -11.62
C ASP A 59 -0.12 -7.13 -10.97
N GLY A 60 -0.60 -5.90 -10.79
CA GLY A 60 -1.89 -5.58 -10.21
C GLY A 60 -1.90 -5.52 -8.69
N ALA A 61 -0.77 -5.80 -8.02
CA ALA A 61 -0.69 -5.76 -6.57
C ALA A 61 -0.84 -4.33 -6.04
N THR A 62 -1.56 -4.17 -4.94
CA THR A 62 -1.73 -2.88 -4.25
C THR A 62 -0.56 -2.61 -3.30
N LEU A 63 -0.36 -1.33 -2.98
CA LEU A 63 0.64 -0.93 -1.98
C LEU A 63 0.37 -1.57 -0.61
N ASN A 64 -0.90 -1.69 -0.22
CA ASN A 64 -1.30 -2.29 1.06
C ASN A 64 -1.00 -3.80 1.09
N GLU A 65 -1.34 -4.53 0.02
CA GLU A 65 -1.02 -5.96 -0.08
C GLU A 65 0.48 -6.21 0.07
N ILE A 66 1.31 -5.45 -0.64
CA ILE A 66 2.77 -5.61 -0.57
C ILE A 66 3.30 -5.31 0.84
N LEU A 67 2.83 -4.23 1.47
CA LEU A 67 3.27 -3.89 2.82
C LEU A 67 2.82 -4.95 3.84
N ASN A 68 1.59 -5.44 3.74
CA ASN A 68 1.08 -6.47 4.64
C ASN A 68 1.83 -7.79 4.45
N GLU A 69 2.01 -8.26 3.22
CA GLU A 69 2.77 -9.49 2.94
C GLU A 69 4.22 -9.42 3.42
N GLU A 70 4.87 -8.27 3.26
CA GLU A 70 6.29 -8.12 3.59
C GLU A 70 6.53 -7.86 5.09
N THR A 71 5.60 -7.20 5.78
CA THR A 71 5.80 -6.75 7.16
C THR A 71 4.94 -7.48 8.18
N GLY A 72 3.89 -8.17 7.73
CA GLY A 72 2.84 -8.73 8.57
C GLY A 72 1.96 -7.68 9.26
N ILE A 73 2.07 -6.41 8.86
CA ILE A 73 1.33 -5.29 9.45
C ILE A 73 0.16 -4.95 8.52
N ASP A 74 -1.05 -5.10 9.03
CA ASP A 74 -2.24 -4.54 8.41
C ASP A 74 -2.41 -3.08 8.86
N PRO A 75 -2.27 -2.09 7.97
CA PRO A 75 -2.44 -0.68 8.33
C PRO A 75 -3.88 -0.29 8.67
N GLU A 76 -4.88 -1.10 8.28
CA GLU A 76 -6.29 -0.91 8.62
C GLU A 76 -6.75 -1.83 9.77
N GLY A 77 -5.87 -2.72 10.21
CA GLY A 77 -6.09 -3.61 11.34
C GLY A 77 -6.03 -2.88 12.68
N PRO A 78 -6.54 -3.51 13.75
CA PRO A 78 -6.38 -2.99 15.10
C PRO A 78 -4.89 -2.87 15.47
N PRO A 79 -4.51 -1.92 16.35
CA PRO A 79 -3.14 -1.80 16.84
C PRO A 79 -2.61 -3.17 17.33
N LEU A 80 -1.37 -3.51 16.96
CA LEU A 80 -0.79 -4.83 17.29
C LEU A 80 -0.71 -5.10 18.80
N ASP A 81 -0.81 -4.06 19.63
CA ASP A 81 -0.84 -4.11 21.10
C ASP A 81 -2.25 -4.21 21.69
N SER A 82 -3.31 -4.17 20.89
CA SER A 82 -4.70 -4.22 21.37
C SER A 82 -5.29 -5.64 21.43
N VAL A 83 -4.46 -6.67 21.61
CA VAL A 83 -4.96 -8.00 21.95
C VAL A 83 -5.35 -7.99 23.43
N ASP A 84 -6.64 -7.82 23.70
CA ASP A 84 -7.22 -7.92 25.04
C ASP A 84 -6.87 -9.29 25.67
N ILE A 85 -6.23 -9.26 26.85
CA ILE A 85 -6.02 -10.40 27.75
C ILE A 85 -7.32 -10.76 28.44
#